data_AF-A0AA51Q675-F1
#
_entry.id   AF-A0AA51Q675-F1
#
_cell.length_a   1.000
_cell.length_b   1.000
_cell.length_c   1.000
_cell.angle_alpha   90.00
_cell.angle_beta   90.00
_cell.angle_gamma   90.00
#
_symmetry.space_group_name_H-M   'P 1'
#
loop_
_entity.id
_entity.type
_entity.pdbx_description
1 polymer ?
#
loop_
_entity_poly.entity_id
_entity_poly.type
_entity_poly.pdbx_seq_one_letter_code
_entity_poly.pdbx_strand_id
1 'polypeptide(L)'
;MLIVDPDIEATVAGSFENTSNAGFNVLVILNSGPAPAARTVEPGDSFTFVYNDVSRIALFALVEGERYTGIFKYQLTYTFDVQ
;
A
#
# COMPACT_ATOMS: atom_id res chain seq x y z
N MET A 1 3.62 1.59 -7.22
CA MET A 1 3.57 2.64 -6.18
C MET A 1 2.28 3.42 -6.38
N LEU A 2 1.51 3.65 -5.32
CA LEU A 2 0.33 4.52 -5.34
C LEU A 2 0.69 5.81 -4.59
N ILE A 3 0.39 6.96 -5.18
CA ILE A 3 0.56 8.29 -4.58
C ILE A 3 -0.79 9.00 -4.70
N VAL A 4 -1.19 9.65 -3.62
CA VAL A 4 -2.37 10.51 -3.54
C VAL A 4 -1.89 11.93 -3.30
N ASP A 5 -2.57 12.90 -3.92
CA ASP A 5 -2.34 14.32 -3.66
C ASP A 5 -2.63 14.63 -2.17
N PRO A 6 -1.75 15.36 -1.46
CA PRO A 6 -1.95 15.68 -0.04
C PRO A 6 -3.21 16.52 0.23
N ASP A 7 -3.75 17.23 -0.77
CA ASP A 7 -4.96 18.03 -0.62
C ASP A 7 -6.25 17.19 -0.85
N ILE A 8 -6.12 15.89 -1.14
CA ILE A 8 -7.24 14.97 -1.36
C ILE A 8 -7.37 14.01 -0.17
N GLU A 9 -8.54 14.01 0.48
CA GLU A 9 -8.87 12.98 1.46
C GLU A 9 -9.22 11.68 0.73
N ALA A 10 -8.33 10.69 0.82
CA ALA A 10 -8.47 9.40 0.15
C ALA A 10 -8.60 8.23 1.13
N THR A 11 -9.62 7.41 0.94
CA THR A 11 -9.74 6.09 1.55
C THR A 11 -9.33 5.02 0.55
N VAL A 12 -8.38 4.17 0.92
CA VAL A 12 -7.94 3.03 0.11
C VAL A 12 -8.29 1.73 0.81
N ALA A 13 -9.10 0.91 0.14
CA ALA A 13 -9.30 -0.48 0.48
C ALA A 13 -8.55 -1.34 -0.54
N GLY A 14 -7.84 -2.37 -0.12
CA GLY A 14 -7.08 -3.17 -1.07
C GLY A 14 -6.55 -4.48 -0.52
N SER A 15 -5.89 -5.22 -1.41
CA SER A 15 -5.20 -6.46 -1.09
C SER A 15 -3.90 -6.60 -1.87
N PHE A 16 -2.91 -7.20 -1.22
CA PHE A 16 -1.69 -7.70 -1.83
C PHE A 16 -1.70 -9.23 -1.77
N GLU A 17 -1.31 -9.88 -2.85
CA GLU A 17 -1.08 -11.32 -2.91
C GLU A 17 0.37 -11.53 -3.36
N ASN A 18 1.18 -12.22 -2.55
CA ASN A 18 2.58 -12.49 -2.87
C ASN A 18 2.71 -13.85 -3.56
N THR A 19 2.92 -13.83 -4.88
CA THR A 19 3.14 -15.04 -5.67
C THR A 19 4.62 -15.28 -5.98
N SER A 20 5.51 -14.62 -5.24
CA SER A 20 6.96 -14.80 -5.36
C SER A 20 7.50 -15.73 -4.28
N ASN A 21 8.79 -16.05 -4.38
CA ASN A 21 9.48 -16.94 -3.44
C ASN A 21 10.13 -16.19 -2.26
N ALA A 22 9.97 -14.87 -2.17
CA ALA A 22 10.53 -14.02 -1.12
C ALA A 22 9.47 -13.05 -0.56
N GLY A 23 9.56 -12.71 0.73
CA GLY A 23 8.65 -11.76 1.36
C GLY A 23 8.94 -10.31 0.95
N PHE A 24 7.91 -9.47 0.91
CA PHE A 24 8.06 -8.02 0.71
C PHE A 24 7.33 -7.23 1.80
N ASN A 25 7.79 -6.01 2.06
CA ASN A 25 7.11 -5.09 2.97
C ASN A 25 6.19 -4.15 2.20
N VAL A 26 4.98 -3.97 2.71
CA VAL A 26 4.02 -2.93 2.34
C VAL A 26 4.14 -1.82 3.37
N LEU A 27 4.22 -0.58 2.89
CA LEU A 27 4.19 0.62 3.71
C LEU A 27 3.03 1.50 3.26
N VAL A 28 2.11 1.80 4.17
CA VAL A 28 1.04 2.77 3.96
C VAL A 28 1.34 4.03 4.76
N ILE A 29 1.46 5.16 4.08
CA ILE A 29 1.71 6.48 4.65
C ILE A 29 0.39 7.26 4.59
N LEU A 30 0.06 7.93 5.70
CA LEU A 30 -1.13 8.75 5.84
C LEU A 30 -0.75 10.23 5.86
N ASN A 31 -1.65 11.15 5.49
CA ASN A 31 -1.37 12.60 5.61
C ASN A 31 -1.34 13.06 7.08
N SER A 32 -2.24 12.53 7.91
CA SER A 32 -2.46 12.96 9.31
C SER A 32 -1.61 12.26 10.38
N GLY A 33 -0.77 11.28 10.03
CA GLY A 33 -0.21 10.32 10.99
C GLY A 33 1.31 10.35 11.17
N PRO A 34 1.84 10.21 12.41
CA PRO A 34 3.29 10.28 12.67
C PRO A 34 4.06 9.00 12.33
N ALA A 35 3.40 7.87 12.04
CA ALA A 35 4.07 6.63 11.68
C ALA A 35 3.33 5.88 10.57
N PRO A 36 4.04 5.44 9.52
CA PRO A 36 3.44 4.64 8.46
C PRO A 36 3.09 3.22 8.94
N ALA A 37 2.00 2.65 8.43
CA ALA A 37 1.64 1.27 8.71
C ALA A 37 2.48 0.33 7.83
N ALA A 38 3.37 -0.43 8.46
CA ALA A 38 4.22 -1.41 7.79
C ALA A 38 3.70 -2.83 8.01
N ARG A 39 3.67 -3.64 6.94
CA ARG A 39 3.32 -5.06 7.00
C ARG A 39 4.21 -5.86 6.06
N THR A 40 4.73 -6.97 6.54
CA THR A 40 5.39 -7.98 5.70
C THR A 40 4.34 -8.91 5.11
N VAL A 41 4.45 -9.19 3.80
CA VAL A 41 3.65 -10.19 3.09
C VAL A 41 4.59 -11.33 2.69
N GLU A 42 4.49 -12.44 3.41
CA GLU A 42 5.35 -13.61 3.22
C GLU A 42 5.08 -14.31 1.87
N PRO A 43 6.00 -15.15 1.37
CA PRO A 43 5.78 -15.95 0.17
C PRO A 43 4.49 -16.77 0.24
N GLY A 44 3.64 -16.66 -0.78
CA GLY A 44 2.36 -17.38 -0.85
C GLY A 44 1.24 -16.79 0.02
N ASP A 45 1.49 -15.69 0.74
CA ASP A 45 0.52 -15.07 1.63
C ASP A 45 -0.21 -13.90 0.96
N SER A 46 -1.29 -13.44 1.61
CA SER A 46 -2.06 -12.28 1.20
C SER A 46 -2.35 -11.34 2.38
N PHE A 47 -2.40 -10.04 2.08
CA PHE A 47 -2.67 -8.98 3.04
C PHE A 47 -3.79 -8.08 2.53
N THR A 48 -4.87 -7.95 3.29
CA THR A 48 -5.97 -7.01 3.01
C THR A 48 -5.96 -5.84 3.96
N PHE A 49 -6.34 -4.65 3.50
CA PHE A 49 -6.35 -3.44 4.31
C PHE A 49 -7.45 -2.46 3.92
N VAL A 50 -7.78 -1.59 4.88
CA VAL A 50 -8.54 -0.35 4.65
C VAL A 50 -7.87 0.74 5.46
N TYR A 51 -7.45 1.82 4.80
CA TYR A 51 -6.88 3.00 5.44
C TYR A 51 -7.56 4.26 4.91
N ASN A 52 -7.87 5.17 5.83
CA ASN A 52 -8.35 6.51 5.50
C ASN A 52 -7.16 7.46 5.44
N ASP A 53 -7.32 8.58 4.73
CA ASP A 53 -6.33 9.65 4.62
C ASP A 53 -4.96 9.17 4.11
N VAL A 54 -4.97 8.31 3.10
CA VAL A 54 -3.76 7.72 2.50
C VAL A 54 -3.05 8.73 1.61
N SER A 55 -1.75 8.91 1.83
CA SER A 55 -0.88 9.73 0.97
C SER A 55 -0.05 8.87 0.01
N ARG A 56 0.41 7.70 0.48
CA ARG A 56 1.27 6.82 -0.31
C ARG A 56 1.17 5.36 0.11
N ILE A 57 1.21 4.46 -0.88
CA ILE A 57 1.48 3.03 -0.67
C ILE A 57 2.74 2.62 -1.43
N ALA A 58 3.71 2.09 -0.69
CA ALA A 58 5.01 1.65 -1.21
C ALA A 58 5.30 0.19 -0.88
N LEU A 59 6.08 -0.46 -1.73
CA LEU A 59 6.54 -1.84 -1.57
C LEU A 59 8.06 -1.84 -1.47
N PHE A 60 8.62 -2.65 -0.56
CA PHE A 60 10.05 -2.79 -0.36
C PHE A 60 10.45 -4.26 -0.38
N ALA A 61 11.53 -4.56 -1.12
CA ALA A 61 12.15 -5.88 -1.15
C ALA A 61 12.79 -6.20 0.22
N LEU A 62 12.69 -7.46 0.66
CA LEU A 62 13.44 -7.96 1.82
C LEU A 62 14.80 -8.56 1.45
N VAL A 63 14.91 -9.03 0.21
CA VAL A 63 16.10 -9.64 -0.39
C VAL A 63 16.48 -8.86 -1.64
N GLU A 64 17.74 -8.41 -1.70
CA GLU A 64 18.28 -7.67 -2.82
C GLU A 64 18.50 -8.59 -4.04
N GLY A 65 18.24 -8.08 -5.25
CA GLY A 65 18.42 -8.81 -6.50
C GLY A 65 17.29 -9.80 -6.84
N GLU A 66 16.39 -10.07 -5.89
CA GLU A 66 15.23 -10.93 -6.12
C GLU A 66 14.13 -10.24 -6.92
N ARG A 67 13.43 -11.03 -7.74
CA ARG A 67 12.26 -10.57 -8.49
C ARG A 67 10.99 -10.86 -7.70
N TYR A 68 10.29 -9.80 -7.30
CA TYR A 68 8.99 -9.89 -6.64
C TYR A 68 7.87 -9.90 -7.67
N THR A 69 6.92 -10.82 -7.51
CA THR A 69 5.74 -10.99 -8.35
C THR A 69 4.54 -11.15 -7.44
N GLY A 70 3.44 -10.53 -7.79
CA GLY A 70 2.22 -10.57 -6.99
C GLY A 70 1.10 -9.81 -7.64
N ILE A 71 -0.01 -9.74 -6.93
CA ILE A 71 -1.22 -9.04 -7.37
C ILE A 71 -1.51 -7.93 -6.38
N PHE A 72 -1.77 -6.73 -6.88
CA PHE A 72 -2.28 -5.61 -6.09
C PHE A 72 -3.66 -5.23 -6.61
N LYS A 73 -4.68 -5.40 -5.77
CA LYS A 73 -6.06 -4.95 -6.03
C LYS A 73 -6.36 -3.81 -5.08
N TYR A 74 -6.98 -2.75 -5.59
CA TYR A 74 -7.39 -1.64 -4.74
C TYR A 74 -8.66 -0.98 -5.25
N GLN A 75 -9.38 -0.38 -4.32
CA GLN A 75 -10.45 0.57 -4.52
C GLN A 75 -10.04 1.87 -3.82
N LEU A 76 -10.17 2.98 -4.53
CA LEU A 76 -9.89 4.32 -4.05
C LEU A 76 -11.21 5.10 -4.01
N THR A 77 -11.56 5.60 -2.83
CA THR A 77 -12.62 6.60 -2.65
C THR A 77 -11.95 7.93 -2.30
N TYR A 78 -12.32 9.01 -2.96
CA TYR A 78 -11.72 10.32 -2.76
C TYR A 78 -12.78 11.42 -2.73
N THR A 79 -12.50 12.46 -1.95
CA THR A 79 -13.28 13.70 -1.88
C THR A 79 -12.33 14.87 -2.10
N PHE A 80 -12.77 15.86 -2.89
CA PHE A 80 -12.02 17.09 -3.14
C PHE A 80 -13.00 18.25 -3.30
N ASP A 81 -12.57 19.44 -2.89
CA ASP A 81 -13.33 20.67 -3.12
C ASP A 81 -12.98 21.26 -4.49
N VAL A 82 -13.99 21.70 -5.23
CA VAL A 82 -13.81 22.43 -6.49
C VAL A 82 -13.90 23.93 -6.17
N GLN A 83 -12.84 24.67 -6.47
CA GLN A 83 -12.88 26.15 -6.47
C GLN A 83 -13.44 26.70 -7.77
#